data_AF-A0A401G349-F1
#
_entry.id   AF-A0A401G349-F1
#
_cell.length_a   1.000
_cell.length_b   1.000
_cell.length_c   1.000
_cell.angle_alpha   90.00
_cell.angle_beta   90.00
_cell.angle_gamma   90.00
#
_symmetry.space_group_name_H-M   'P 1'
#
loop_
_entity.id
_entity.type
_entity.pdbx_description
1 polymer ?
#
loop_
_entity_poly.entity_id
_entity_poly.type
_entity_poly.pdbx_seq_one_letter_code
_entity_poly.pdbx_strand_id
1 'polypeptide(L)'
;MKEMKETEKQKRLEKVREKVRARIDEGRDPRIAHWQGALESLLVTVHDHLVAGEVITVESLKPDDIRQFRNLQITLDFSPFVNAVFLPPHLAEKFNPPEVAEDMGRSSEKSPSTKVVVSRLNDYNRILTAELSPAKPGIDIFDSGSLLGSYNYNTPEECISDLSKIIWIHLRDREVWQQADYINYTEGWFYRSACHNIPDLPINVNYSYIHHPVLIRLNTVAAIFKLMKATLLGMYADPDRIIAAANDARLSGAATEISREGLVRGDAEQKKALDLWLEDRLLSLLKLLQGYDIVNFNAFSESEQREFKTMFTRTMTDVLNKITEKISE
;
A
#
# COMPACT_ATOMS: atom_id res chain seq x y z
N MET A 1 -23.71 -16.31 13.05
CA MET A 1 -22.77 -15.52 12.21
C MET A 1 -21.54 -16.33 11.77
N LYS A 2 -20.79 -16.98 12.66
CA LYS A 2 -19.63 -17.84 12.30
C LYS A 2 -19.99 -19.01 11.37
N GLU A 3 -21.08 -19.72 11.65
CA GLU A 3 -21.58 -20.85 10.85
C GLU A 3 -22.04 -20.45 9.44
N MET A 4 -22.60 -19.23 9.31
CA MET A 4 -23.00 -18.65 8.02
C MET A 4 -21.78 -18.31 7.15
N LYS A 5 -20.73 -17.75 7.76
CA LYS A 5 -19.45 -17.46 7.08
C LYS A 5 -18.74 -18.73 6.61
N GLU A 6 -18.73 -19.77 7.44
CA GLU A 6 -18.13 -21.06 7.07
C GLU A 6 -18.88 -21.71 5.89
N THR A 7 -20.21 -21.62 5.92
CA THR A 7 -21.07 -22.12 4.83
C THR A 7 -20.83 -21.35 3.52
N GLU A 8 -20.64 -20.04 3.58
CA GLU A 8 -20.36 -19.21 2.41
C GLU A 8 -18.96 -19.49 1.82
N LYS A 9 -17.94 -19.60 2.68
CA LYS A 9 -16.58 -20.00 2.28
C LYS A 9 -16.59 -21.35 1.58
N GLN A 10 -17.29 -22.35 2.13
CA GLN A 10 -17.39 -23.67 1.53
C GLN A 10 -18.04 -23.63 0.15
N LYS A 11 -19.10 -22.83 -0.02
CA LYS A 11 -19.73 -22.61 -1.34
C LYS A 11 -18.78 -21.97 -2.34
N ARG A 12 -17.96 -20.99 -1.92
CA ARG A 12 -16.96 -20.37 -2.79
C ARG A 12 -15.88 -21.36 -3.21
N LEU A 13 -15.39 -22.19 -2.28
CA LEU A 13 -14.40 -23.24 -2.58
C LEU A 13 -14.95 -24.30 -3.56
N GLU A 14 -16.22 -24.69 -3.43
CA GLU A 14 -16.82 -25.62 -4.40
C GLU A 14 -16.91 -24.98 -5.79
N LYS A 15 -17.28 -23.70 -5.89
CA LYS A 15 -17.24 -22.96 -7.17
C LYS A 15 -15.84 -22.95 -7.80
N VAL A 16 -14.77 -22.86 -7.00
CA VAL A 16 -13.40 -22.97 -7.54
C VAL A 16 -13.17 -24.33 -8.18
N ARG A 17 -13.60 -25.42 -7.53
CA ARG A 17 -13.48 -26.79 -8.08
C ARG A 17 -14.27 -26.96 -9.37
N GLU A 18 -15.49 -26.42 -9.43
CA GLU A 18 -16.31 -26.41 -10.64
C GLU A 18 -15.63 -25.64 -11.78
N LYS A 19 -15.06 -24.45 -11.50
CA LYS A 19 -14.28 -23.68 -12.48
C LYS A 19 -13.08 -24.47 -13.00
N VAL A 20 -12.34 -25.16 -12.13
CA VAL A 20 -11.19 -25.98 -12.54
C VAL A 20 -11.62 -27.08 -13.50
N ARG A 21 -12.71 -27.80 -13.20
CA ARG A 21 -13.27 -28.83 -14.09
C ARG A 21 -13.68 -28.23 -15.43
N ALA A 22 -14.43 -27.13 -15.43
CA ALA A 22 -14.86 -26.47 -16.65
C ALA A 22 -13.68 -26.03 -17.54
N ARG A 23 -12.62 -25.46 -16.95
CA ARG A 23 -11.39 -25.08 -17.68
C ARG A 23 -10.73 -26.30 -18.35
N ILE A 24 -10.69 -27.44 -17.65
CA ILE A 24 -10.12 -28.69 -18.20
C ILE A 24 -10.99 -29.22 -19.33
N ASP A 25 -12.32 -29.21 -19.17
CA ASP A 25 -13.27 -29.64 -20.20
C ASP A 25 -13.21 -28.74 -21.45
N GLU A 26 -12.87 -27.46 -21.27
CA GLU A 26 -12.58 -26.49 -22.35
C GLU A 26 -11.20 -26.68 -23.00
N GLY A 27 -10.43 -27.68 -22.59
CA GLY A 27 -9.14 -28.04 -23.17
C GLY A 27 -7.93 -27.28 -22.61
N ARG A 28 -8.05 -26.61 -21.47
CA ARG A 28 -6.89 -26.02 -20.77
C ARG A 28 -6.01 -27.11 -20.19
N ASP A 29 -4.71 -26.85 -20.06
CA ASP A 29 -3.77 -27.77 -19.42
C ASP A 29 -4.22 -28.04 -17.96
N PRO A 30 -4.55 -29.29 -17.60
CA PRO A 30 -5.00 -29.63 -16.26
C PRO A 30 -4.04 -29.18 -15.16
N ARG A 31 -2.73 -29.23 -15.42
CA ARG A 31 -1.68 -28.84 -14.46
C ARG A 31 -1.81 -27.37 -14.09
N ILE A 32 -1.97 -26.52 -15.10
CA ILE A 32 -2.14 -25.07 -14.93
C ILE A 32 -3.49 -24.75 -14.30
N ALA A 33 -4.56 -25.41 -14.76
CA ALA A 33 -5.90 -25.20 -14.23
C ALA A 33 -5.98 -25.55 -12.73
N HIS A 34 -5.40 -26.68 -12.33
CA HIS A 34 -5.30 -27.08 -10.92
C HIS A 34 -4.42 -26.12 -10.12
N TRP A 35 -3.29 -25.68 -10.66
CA TRP A 35 -2.40 -24.74 -9.99
C TRP A 35 -3.06 -23.39 -9.73
N GLN A 36 -3.70 -22.80 -10.74
CA GLN A 36 -4.49 -21.58 -10.55
C GLN A 36 -5.64 -21.80 -9.57
N GLY A 37 -6.31 -22.96 -9.61
CA GLY A 37 -7.37 -23.30 -8.68
C GLY A 37 -6.91 -23.37 -7.21
N ALA A 38 -5.68 -23.83 -6.97
CA ALA A 38 -5.08 -23.83 -5.63
C ALA A 38 -4.83 -22.40 -5.12
N LEU A 39 -4.28 -21.52 -5.99
CA LEU A 39 -4.08 -20.10 -5.68
C LEU A 39 -5.41 -19.36 -5.44
N GLU A 40 -6.43 -19.65 -6.25
CA GLU A 40 -7.79 -19.12 -6.08
C GLU A 40 -8.40 -19.59 -4.74
N SER A 41 -8.18 -20.84 -4.35
CA SER A 41 -8.66 -21.39 -3.07
C SER A 41 -7.99 -20.73 -1.86
N LEU A 42 -6.70 -20.38 -1.96
CA LEU A 42 -6.01 -19.58 -0.95
C LEU A 42 -6.68 -18.22 -0.78
N LEU A 43 -6.89 -17.48 -1.87
CA LEU A 43 -7.53 -16.16 -1.84
C LEU A 43 -8.95 -16.21 -1.27
N VAL A 44 -9.74 -17.23 -1.63
CA VAL A 44 -11.06 -17.48 -1.04
C VAL A 44 -10.97 -17.74 0.47
N THR A 45 -9.94 -18.46 0.92
CA THR A 45 -9.77 -18.82 2.33
C THR A 45 -9.50 -17.61 3.21
N VAL A 46 -8.77 -16.62 2.70
CA VAL A 46 -8.38 -15.41 3.43
C VAL A 46 -9.22 -14.20 3.04
N HIS A 47 -10.29 -14.42 2.28
CA HIS A 47 -11.10 -13.38 1.66
C HIS A 47 -11.54 -12.27 2.62
N ASP A 48 -12.04 -12.64 3.80
CA ASP A 48 -12.52 -11.71 4.83
C ASP A 48 -11.42 -10.80 5.40
N HIS A 49 -10.15 -11.11 5.14
CA HIS A 49 -8.99 -10.37 5.59
C HIS A 49 -8.32 -9.57 4.47
N LEU A 50 -8.68 -9.80 3.21
CA LEU A 50 -8.09 -9.09 2.08
C LEU A 50 -8.43 -7.61 2.16
N VAL A 51 -7.39 -6.78 2.07
CA VAL A 51 -7.53 -5.33 2.04
C VAL A 51 -7.17 -4.83 0.65
N ALA A 52 -8.05 -4.00 0.10
CA ALA A 52 -7.85 -3.34 -1.18
C ALA A 52 -6.62 -2.43 -1.13
N GLY A 53 -5.77 -2.51 -2.17
CA GLY A 53 -4.55 -1.71 -2.28
C GLY A 53 -3.41 -2.15 -1.36
N GLU A 54 -3.52 -3.29 -0.65
CA GLU A 54 -2.52 -3.72 0.34
C GLU A 54 -2.05 -5.17 0.16
N VAL A 55 -0.86 -5.45 0.70
CA VAL A 55 -0.36 -6.80 0.95
C VAL A 55 -0.70 -7.17 2.39
N ILE A 56 -1.39 -8.30 2.57
CA ILE A 56 -1.65 -8.89 3.89
C ILE A 56 -0.80 -10.14 4.10
N THR A 57 -0.68 -10.60 5.34
CA THR A 57 -0.16 -11.94 5.67
C THR A 57 -1.23 -12.75 6.40
N VAL A 58 -1.13 -14.07 6.35
CA VAL A 58 -2.16 -14.99 6.85
C VAL A 58 -1.91 -15.46 8.29
N GLU A 59 -0.74 -15.11 8.85
CA GLU A 59 -0.33 -15.53 10.19
C GLU A 59 0.79 -14.65 10.77
N SER A 60 1.15 -14.91 12.02
CA SER A 60 2.29 -14.30 12.68
C SER A 60 3.61 -14.67 12.00
N LEU A 61 4.39 -13.65 11.66
CA LEU A 61 5.65 -13.78 10.93
C LEU A 61 6.86 -13.86 11.87
N LYS A 62 7.92 -14.56 11.44
CA LYS A 62 9.22 -14.53 12.11
C LYS A 62 9.90 -13.16 11.87
N PRO A 63 10.88 -12.73 12.69
CA PRO A 63 11.53 -11.43 12.53
C PRO A 63 12.07 -11.12 11.14
N ASP A 64 12.63 -12.11 10.44
CA ASP A 64 13.17 -11.94 9.09
C ASP A 64 12.05 -11.78 8.04
N ASP A 65 10.99 -12.59 8.16
CA ASP A 65 9.80 -12.50 7.30
C ASP A 65 9.07 -11.16 7.51
N ILE A 66 9.06 -10.63 8.75
CA ILE A 66 8.50 -9.30 9.05
C ILE A 66 9.23 -8.22 8.24
N ARG A 67 10.57 -8.29 8.13
CA ARG A 67 11.33 -7.29 7.37
C ARG A 67 10.98 -7.34 5.89
N GLN A 68 10.93 -8.53 5.30
CA GLN A 68 10.58 -8.68 3.88
C GLN A 68 9.13 -8.28 3.60
N PHE A 69 8.18 -8.70 4.45
CA PHE A 69 6.78 -8.31 4.35
C PHE A 69 6.60 -6.80 4.41
N ARG A 70 7.22 -6.12 5.40
CA ARG A 70 7.18 -4.66 5.51
C ARG A 70 7.78 -3.99 4.29
N ASN A 71 8.89 -4.50 3.77
CA ASN A 71 9.49 -3.95 2.56
C ASN A 71 8.50 -3.99 1.38
N LEU A 72 7.78 -5.10 1.20
CA LEU A 72 6.76 -5.23 0.15
C LEU A 72 5.56 -4.30 0.39
N GLN A 73 5.08 -4.18 1.62
CA GLN A 73 3.99 -3.24 1.95
C GLN A 73 4.35 -1.78 1.66
N ILE A 74 5.63 -1.44 1.83
CA ILE A 74 6.13 -0.09 1.55
C ILE A 74 6.27 0.12 0.05
N THR A 75 6.99 -0.78 -0.63
CA THR A 75 7.53 -0.59 -1.99
C THR A 75 6.55 -0.91 -3.11
N LEU A 76 5.59 -1.81 -2.87
CA LEU A 76 4.63 -2.20 -3.91
C LEU A 76 3.57 -1.12 -4.11
N ASP A 77 3.29 -0.87 -5.39
CA ASP A 77 2.29 0.09 -5.84
C ASP A 77 1.09 -0.68 -6.41
N PHE A 78 -0.04 -0.62 -5.71
CA PHE A 78 -1.29 -1.27 -6.08
C PHE A 78 -2.39 -0.25 -6.36
N SER A 79 -3.19 -0.53 -7.38
CA SER A 79 -4.51 0.11 -7.51
C SER A 79 -5.43 -0.28 -6.33
N PRO A 80 -6.44 0.54 -5.98
CA PRO A 80 -7.40 0.24 -4.92
C PRO A 80 -8.35 -0.93 -5.25
N PHE A 81 -8.18 -1.60 -6.38
CA PHE A 81 -8.96 -2.77 -6.79
C PHE A 81 -8.14 -4.05 -6.82
N VAL A 82 -6.88 -3.98 -6.37
CA VAL A 82 -5.96 -5.13 -6.29
C VAL A 82 -5.72 -5.46 -4.82
N ASN A 83 -5.57 -6.75 -4.51
CA ASN A 83 -5.13 -7.22 -3.20
C ASN A 83 -3.95 -8.18 -3.39
N ALA A 84 -3.17 -8.35 -2.33
CA ALA A 84 -2.09 -9.31 -2.31
C ALA A 84 -2.00 -10.07 -0.99
N VAL A 85 -1.54 -11.31 -1.06
CA VAL A 85 -1.25 -12.17 0.08
C VAL A 85 0.23 -12.52 0.05
N PHE A 86 0.93 -12.17 1.12
CA PHE A 86 2.29 -12.60 1.41
C PHE A 86 2.24 -13.95 2.12
N LEU A 87 3.01 -14.90 1.60
CA LEU A 87 3.25 -16.20 2.19
C LEU A 87 4.73 -16.30 2.59
N PRO A 88 5.06 -16.41 3.89
CA PRO A 88 6.41 -16.70 4.33
C PRO A 88 6.85 -18.09 3.85
N PRO A 89 8.16 -18.40 3.86
CA PRO A 89 8.66 -19.60 3.20
C PRO A 89 8.01 -20.92 3.63
N HIS A 90 7.80 -21.13 4.93
CA HIS A 90 7.19 -22.37 5.43
C HIS A 90 5.70 -22.53 5.09
N LEU A 91 5.03 -21.45 4.68
CA LEU A 91 3.69 -21.52 4.09
C LEU A 91 3.76 -21.64 2.58
N ALA A 92 4.61 -20.87 1.93
CA ALA A 92 4.80 -20.91 0.49
C ALA A 92 5.13 -22.34 -0.02
N GLU A 93 5.94 -23.11 0.72
CA GLU A 93 6.24 -24.52 0.42
C GLU A 93 5.01 -25.43 0.40
N LYS A 94 3.99 -25.12 1.20
CA LYS A 94 2.71 -25.85 1.22
C LYS A 94 1.84 -25.53 0.00
N PHE A 95 2.16 -24.43 -0.68
CA PHE A 95 1.54 -23.99 -1.92
C PHE A 95 2.58 -24.07 -3.03
N ASN A 96 3.07 -25.27 -3.32
CA ASN A 96 3.85 -25.55 -4.51
C ASN A 96 2.99 -26.17 -5.60
N PRO A 97 3.36 -26.01 -6.89
CA PRO A 97 2.68 -26.70 -7.98
C PRO A 97 2.58 -28.20 -7.67
N PRO A 98 1.44 -28.85 -7.97
CA PRO A 98 1.30 -30.30 -7.78
C PRO A 98 2.40 -31.04 -8.56
N GLU A 99 2.77 -32.27 -8.17
CA GLU A 99 3.87 -33.05 -8.79
C GLU A 99 3.81 -33.09 -10.32
N VAL A 100 2.61 -33.13 -10.89
CA VAL A 100 2.40 -33.11 -12.35
C VAL A 100 2.91 -31.82 -13.03
N ALA A 101 3.18 -30.77 -12.26
CA ALA A 101 3.56 -29.41 -12.65
C ALA A 101 4.88 -28.95 -11.99
N GLU A 102 5.70 -29.89 -11.51
CA GLU A 102 6.91 -29.61 -10.72
C GLU A 102 7.93 -28.71 -11.44
N ASP A 103 7.95 -28.73 -12.78
CA ASP A 103 8.78 -27.86 -13.63
C ASP A 103 8.47 -26.37 -13.48
N MET A 104 7.24 -26.04 -13.03
CA MET A 104 6.84 -24.67 -12.69
C MET A 104 7.32 -24.24 -11.29
N GLY A 105 7.82 -25.16 -10.47
CA GLY A 105 8.39 -24.83 -9.17
C GLY A 105 9.53 -23.82 -9.28
N ARG A 106 9.53 -22.82 -8.39
CA ARG A 106 10.60 -21.82 -8.26
C ARG A 106 11.35 -21.93 -6.92
N SER A 107 10.82 -22.69 -5.98
CA SER A 107 11.45 -23.03 -4.70
C SER A 107 11.78 -24.51 -4.59
N SER A 108 12.65 -24.83 -3.65
CA SER A 108 12.95 -26.21 -3.22
C SER A 108 13.26 -26.20 -1.73
N GLU A 109 13.30 -27.37 -1.07
CA GLU A 109 13.70 -27.46 0.34
C GLU A 109 15.08 -26.82 0.63
N LYS A 110 15.97 -26.81 -0.38
CA LYS A 110 17.32 -26.22 -0.29
C LYS A 110 17.35 -24.73 -0.62
N SER A 111 16.25 -24.19 -1.14
CA SER A 111 16.08 -22.78 -1.49
C SER A 111 14.63 -22.37 -1.19
N PRO A 112 14.29 -22.24 0.11
CA PRO A 112 12.96 -21.85 0.53
C PRO A 112 12.65 -20.45 -0.02
N SER A 113 11.40 -20.19 -0.39
CA SER A 113 11.01 -18.96 -1.05
C SER A 113 9.77 -18.35 -0.44
N THR A 114 9.75 -17.03 -0.38
CA THR A 114 8.55 -16.24 -0.11
C THR A 114 7.71 -16.12 -1.37
N LYS A 115 6.38 -16.20 -1.22
CA LYS A 115 5.44 -16.07 -2.34
C LYS A 115 4.48 -14.91 -2.10
N VAL A 116 4.24 -14.11 -3.13
CA VAL A 116 3.22 -13.05 -3.13
C VAL A 116 2.18 -13.40 -4.18
N VAL A 117 0.95 -13.64 -3.73
CA VAL A 117 -0.19 -13.95 -4.61
C VAL A 117 -1.03 -12.69 -4.75
N VAL A 118 -1.22 -12.22 -5.98
CA VAL A 118 -1.87 -10.94 -6.28
C VAL A 118 -3.05 -11.17 -7.21
N SER A 119 -4.18 -10.54 -6.91
CA SER A 119 -5.40 -10.65 -7.73
C SER A 119 -6.22 -9.37 -7.66
N ARG A 120 -7.20 -9.24 -8.54
CA ARG A 120 -8.24 -8.22 -8.36
C ARG A 120 -9.16 -8.60 -7.20
N LEU A 121 -9.72 -7.58 -6.56
CA LEU A 121 -10.73 -7.77 -5.54
C LEU A 121 -11.94 -8.48 -6.15
N ASN A 122 -12.34 -9.60 -5.55
CA ASN A 122 -13.49 -10.42 -5.97
C ASN A 122 -13.39 -11.04 -7.39
N ASP A 123 -12.29 -10.86 -8.11
CA ASP A 123 -12.06 -11.44 -9.43
C ASP A 123 -10.72 -12.19 -9.47
N TYR A 124 -10.81 -13.51 -9.32
CA TYR A 124 -9.67 -14.43 -9.31
C TYR A 124 -9.45 -15.12 -10.66
N ASN A 125 -10.08 -14.62 -11.74
CA ASN A 125 -9.84 -15.18 -13.07
C ASN A 125 -8.42 -14.92 -13.54
N ARG A 126 -7.81 -13.80 -13.11
CA ARG A 126 -6.41 -13.51 -13.33
C ARG A 126 -5.67 -13.40 -12.00
N ILE A 127 -4.61 -14.19 -11.85
CA ILE A 127 -3.79 -14.26 -10.63
C ILE A 127 -2.33 -14.13 -11.03
N LEU A 128 -1.61 -13.24 -10.36
CA LEU A 128 -0.16 -13.13 -10.45
C LEU A 128 0.45 -13.80 -9.23
N THR A 129 1.52 -14.55 -9.44
CA THR A 129 2.26 -15.21 -8.37
C THR A 129 3.72 -14.83 -8.48
N ALA A 130 4.20 -14.00 -7.57
CA ALA A 130 5.62 -13.67 -7.48
C ALA A 130 6.29 -14.61 -6.47
N GLU A 131 7.37 -15.26 -6.87
CA GLU A 131 8.17 -16.12 -6.01
C GLU A 131 9.56 -15.50 -5.86
N LEU A 132 9.92 -15.16 -4.63
CA LEU A 132 11.13 -14.43 -4.25
C LEU A 132 12.21 -15.43 -3.82
N SER A 133 12.44 -16.43 -4.66
CA SER A 133 13.42 -17.50 -4.42
C SER A 133 14.82 -16.98 -4.72
N PRO A 134 15.83 -17.23 -3.86
CA PRO A 134 17.21 -16.89 -4.18
C PRO A 134 17.72 -17.58 -5.46
N ALA A 135 17.19 -18.76 -5.78
CA ALA A 135 17.66 -19.56 -6.92
C ALA A 135 16.92 -19.25 -8.24
N LYS A 136 15.61 -18.96 -8.18
CA LYS A 136 14.77 -18.78 -9.38
C LYS A 136 13.66 -17.75 -9.15
N PRO A 137 14.01 -16.48 -8.87
CA PRO A 137 13.00 -15.46 -8.62
C PRO A 137 12.20 -15.17 -9.90
N GLY A 138 10.89 -14.97 -9.76
CA GLY A 138 10.04 -14.70 -10.92
C GLY A 138 8.58 -14.49 -10.63
N ILE A 139 7.83 -14.12 -11.67
CA ILE A 139 6.41 -13.81 -11.61
C ILE A 139 5.70 -14.65 -12.68
N ASP A 140 4.73 -15.46 -12.26
CA ASP A 140 3.86 -16.22 -13.14
C ASP A 140 2.48 -15.59 -13.23
N ILE A 141 1.89 -15.61 -14.42
CA ILE A 141 0.62 -14.93 -14.71
C ILE A 141 -0.39 -15.94 -15.21
N PHE A 142 -1.39 -16.20 -14.39
CA PHE A 142 -2.47 -17.12 -14.71
C PHE A 142 -3.70 -16.35 -15.15
N ASP A 143 -4.37 -16.83 -16.19
CA ASP A 143 -5.68 -16.35 -16.62
C ASP A 143 -6.56 -17.50 -17.06
N SER A 144 -7.69 -17.67 -16.36
CA SER A 144 -8.76 -18.59 -16.72
C SER A 144 -8.27 -20.02 -17.05
N GLY A 145 -7.35 -20.54 -16.23
CA GLY A 145 -6.75 -21.86 -16.36
C GLY A 145 -5.54 -21.96 -17.29
N SER A 146 -5.03 -20.83 -17.80
CA SER A 146 -3.87 -20.76 -18.69
C SER A 146 -2.72 -19.98 -18.06
N LEU A 147 -1.48 -20.35 -18.37
CA LEU A 147 -0.29 -19.58 -18.03
C LEU A 147 -0.05 -18.61 -19.18
N LEU A 148 -0.35 -17.32 -18.97
CA LEU A 148 -0.17 -16.28 -19.97
C LEU A 148 1.31 -15.96 -20.21
N GLY A 149 2.13 -16.12 -19.17
CA GLY A 149 3.56 -15.89 -19.26
C GLY A 149 4.23 -15.92 -17.90
N SER A 150 5.56 -15.97 -17.96
CA SER A 150 6.46 -16.02 -16.82
C SER A 150 7.58 -15.01 -17.01
N TYR A 151 7.82 -14.18 -16.00
CA TYR A 151 8.97 -13.30 -15.90
C TYR A 151 10.00 -13.95 -14.98
N ASN A 152 11.24 -14.05 -15.42
CA ASN A 152 12.34 -14.60 -14.64
C ASN A 152 13.36 -13.49 -14.38
N TYR A 153 13.89 -13.44 -13.17
CA TYR A 153 14.87 -12.45 -12.75
C TYR A 153 16.14 -13.12 -12.24
N ASN A 154 17.23 -12.36 -12.14
CA ASN A 154 18.47 -12.87 -11.58
C ASN A 154 18.43 -12.83 -10.05
N THR A 155 17.74 -11.84 -9.47
CA THR A 155 17.62 -11.68 -8.02
C THR A 155 16.19 -11.38 -7.55
N PRO A 156 15.85 -11.68 -6.28
CA PRO A 156 14.57 -11.28 -5.69
C PRO A 156 14.33 -9.77 -5.73
N GLU A 157 15.37 -8.95 -5.62
CA GLU A 157 15.27 -7.48 -5.64
C GLU A 157 14.84 -6.97 -7.01
N GLU A 158 15.39 -7.52 -8.09
CA GLU A 158 14.94 -7.23 -9.46
C GLU A 158 13.45 -7.60 -9.64
N CYS A 159 13.05 -8.77 -9.12
CA CYS A 159 11.66 -9.24 -9.15
C CYS A 159 10.71 -8.28 -8.43
N ILE A 160 11.08 -7.81 -7.22
CA ILE A 160 10.29 -6.84 -6.44
C ILE A 160 10.19 -5.50 -7.18
N SER A 161 11.30 -5.02 -7.75
CA SER A 161 11.35 -3.75 -8.47
C SER A 161 10.36 -3.71 -9.65
N ASP A 162 10.29 -4.80 -10.42
CA ASP A 162 9.37 -4.91 -11.56
C ASP A 162 7.94 -5.32 -11.17
N LEU A 163 7.72 -5.86 -9.96
CA LEU A 163 6.43 -6.43 -9.56
C LEU A 163 5.28 -5.42 -9.68
N SER A 164 5.45 -4.19 -9.20
CA SER A 164 4.44 -3.13 -9.33
C SER A 164 4.06 -2.88 -10.80
N LYS A 165 5.05 -2.83 -11.70
CA LYS A 165 4.83 -2.63 -13.14
C LYS A 165 4.06 -3.81 -13.74
N ILE A 166 4.44 -5.05 -13.41
CA ILE A 166 3.74 -6.24 -13.91
C ILE A 166 2.30 -6.29 -13.41
N ILE A 167 2.05 -5.93 -12.15
CA ILE A 167 0.71 -5.82 -11.57
C ILE A 167 -0.12 -4.79 -12.34
N TRP A 168 0.42 -3.60 -12.58
CA TRP A 168 -0.27 -2.56 -13.35
C TRP A 168 -0.55 -2.95 -14.80
N ILE A 169 0.28 -3.76 -15.44
CA ILE A 169 0.04 -4.24 -16.81
C ILE A 169 -1.10 -5.26 -16.84
N HIS A 170 -1.05 -6.24 -15.94
CA HIS A 170 -1.88 -7.44 -16.05
C HIS A 170 -3.16 -7.38 -15.24
N LEU A 171 -3.14 -6.70 -14.11
CA LEU A 171 -4.29 -6.46 -13.25
C LEU A 171 -4.88 -5.06 -13.44
N ARG A 172 -4.41 -4.31 -14.46
CA ARG A 172 -4.96 -2.99 -14.81
C ARG A 172 -6.46 -3.02 -14.81
N ASP A 173 -7.01 -1.96 -14.25
CA ASP A 173 -8.41 -1.82 -14.02
C ASP A 173 -9.23 -1.71 -15.31
N ARG A 174 -10.44 -2.26 -15.29
CA ARG A 174 -11.51 -1.94 -16.26
C ARG A 174 -12.55 -0.98 -15.66
N GLU A 175 -12.48 -0.74 -14.35
CA GLU A 175 -13.43 0.07 -13.61
C GLU A 175 -13.10 1.56 -13.70
N VAL A 176 -14.13 2.39 -13.51
CA VAL A 176 -13.99 3.84 -13.48
C VAL A 176 -13.72 4.25 -12.04
N TRP A 177 -12.50 4.72 -11.77
CA TRP A 177 -12.11 5.23 -10.47
C TRP A 177 -12.99 6.41 -10.06
N GLN A 178 -13.48 6.36 -8.84
CA GLN A 178 -14.17 7.46 -8.20
C GLN A 178 -13.15 8.41 -7.56
N GLN A 179 -13.59 9.62 -7.20
CA GLN A 179 -12.73 10.59 -6.51
C GLN A 179 -12.12 10.01 -5.23
N ALA A 180 -12.88 9.22 -4.48
CA ALA A 180 -12.40 8.57 -3.26
C ALA A 180 -11.22 7.61 -3.54
N ASP A 181 -11.22 6.93 -4.68
CA ASP A 181 -10.16 5.98 -5.07
C ASP A 181 -8.86 6.73 -5.36
N TYR A 182 -8.93 7.82 -6.14
CA TYR A 182 -7.77 8.69 -6.39
C TYR A 182 -7.21 9.29 -5.10
N ILE A 183 -8.10 9.69 -4.18
CA ILE A 183 -7.73 10.25 -2.88
C ILE A 183 -6.97 9.21 -2.06
N ASN A 184 -7.58 8.05 -1.81
CA ASN A 184 -7.00 7.00 -0.98
C ASN A 184 -5.67 6.50 -1.55
N TYR A 185 -5.60 6.34 -2.88
CA TYR A 185 -4.39 5.91 -3.58
C TYR A 185 -3.23 6.89 -3.37
N THR A 186 -3.45 8.18 -3.66
CA THR A 186 -2.41 9.21 -3.59
C THR A 186 -2.01 9.51 -2.15
N GLU A 187 -2.98 9.65 -1.24
CA GLU A 187 -2.72 9.94 0.18
C GLU A 187 -2.01 8.76 0.86
N GLY A 188 -2.42 7.52 0.55
CA GLY A 188 -1.78 6.31 1.06
C GLY A 188 -0.33 6.17 0.60
N TRP A 189 -0.04 6.41 -0.68
CA TRP A 189 1.33 6.41 -1.22
C TRP A 189 2.22 7.43 -0.50
N PHE A 190 1.78 8.69 -0.42
CA PHE A 190 2.62 9.74 0.17
C PHE A 190 2.78 9.55 1.68
N TYR A 191 1.74 9.06 2.36
CA TYR A 191 1.84 8.67 3.77
C TYR A 191 2.91 7.60 4.00
N ARG A 192 2.95 6.54 3.19
CA ARG A 192 4.03 5.52 3.28
C ARG A 192 5.41 6.14 3.04
N SER A 193 5.55 6.95 2.00
CA SER A 193 6.78 7.67 1.71
C SER A 193 7.24 8.53 2.89
N ALA A 194 6.34 9.29 3.51
CA ALA A 194 6.63 10.16 4.65
C ALA A 194 7.00 9.38 5.91
N CYS A 195 6.26 8.31 6.25
CA CYS A 195 6.56 7.49 7.43
C CYS A 195 7.92 6.77 7.34
N HIS A 196 8.39 6.48 6.14
CA HIS A 196 9.64 5.76 5.91
C HIS A 196 10.78 6.63 5.35
N ASN A 197 10.52 7.92 5.12
CA ASN A 197 11.45 8.87 4.51
C ASN A 197 12.06 8.37 3.18
N ILE A 198 11.20 7.85 2.31
CA ILE A 198 11.59 7.31 0.98
C ILE A 198 11.18 8.34 -0.07
N PRO A 199 12.13 9.01 -0.77
CA PRO A 199 11.83 10.09 -1.72
C PRO A 199 11.54 9.63 -3.15
N ASP A 200 11.60 8.33 -3.42
CA ASP A 200 11.49 7.71 -4.75
C ASP A 200 10.54 6.52 -4.78
N LEU A 201 9.53 6.51 -3.89
CA LEU A 201 8.56 5.43 -3.82
C LEU A 201 7.73 5.34 -5.12
N PRO A 202 7.64 4.16 -5.77
CA PRO A 202 6.91 4.00 -7.02
C PRO A 202 5.44 4.43 -6.92
N ILE A 203 4.95 5.11 -7.97
CA ILE A 203 3.55 5.49 -8.14
C ILE A 203 3.18 5.53 -9.62
N ASN A 204 1.97 5.09 -9.94
CA ASN A 204 1.39 5.31 -11.26
C ASN A 204 0.85 6.75 -11.38
N VAL A 205 1.62 7.59 -12.05
CA VAL A 205 1.34 9.03 -12.22
C VAL A 205 -0.05 9.32 -12.80
N ASN A 206 -0.58 8.43 -13.66
CA ASN A 206 -1.87 8.62 -14.31
C ASN A 206 -3.07 8.57 -13.35
N TYR A 207 -2.88 7.99 -12.16
CA TYR A 207 -3.92 7.82 -11.14
C TYR A 207 -3.63 8.64 -9.88
N SER A 208 -2.57 9.44 -9.89
CA SER A 208 -2.16 10.24 -8.75
C SER A 208 -2.71 11.65 -8.86
N TYR A 209 -3.54 12.08 -7.90
CA TYR A 209 -4.10 13.43 -7.98
C TYR A 209 -3.04 14.52 -7.77
N ILE A 210 -1.88 14.22 -7.18
CA ILE A 210 -0.83 15.22 -7.04
C ILE A 210 -0.14 15.50 -8.39
N HIS A 211 -0.14 14.51 -9.29
CA HIS A 211 0.30 14.66 -10.68
C HIS A 211 -0.81 15.24 -11.57
N HIS A 212 -2.06 14.88 -11.30
CA HIS A 212 -3.23 15.36 -12.04
C HIS A 212 -4.35 15.84 -11.09
N PRO A 213 -4.23 17.08 -10.54
CA PRO A 213 -5.20 17.63 -9.57
C PRO A 213 -6.66 17.63 -10.05
N VAL A 214 -6.87 17.69 -11.37
CA VAL A 214 -8.18 17.62 -12.03
C VAL A 214 -8.95 16.35 -11.74
N LEU A 215 -8.27 15.23 -11.40
CA LEU A 215 -8.92 13.96 -11.03
C LEU A 215 -9.87 14.12 -9.84
N ILE A 216 -9.59 15.07 -8.96
CA ILE A 216 -10.41 15.39 -7.78
C ILE A 216 -10.88 16.85 -7.78
N ARG A 217 -10.90 17.49 -8.96
CA ARG A 217 -11.37 18.88 -9.18
C ARG A 217 -10.64 19.93 -8.33
N LEU A 218 -9.33 19.76 -8.13
CA LEU A 218 -8.48 20.74 -7.47
C LEU A 218 -7.51 21.39 -8.45
N ASN A 219 -6.96 22.54 -8.06
CA ASN A 219 -5.75 23.09 -8.65
C ASN A 219 -4.51 22.49 -7.95
N THR A 220 -3.31 22.79 -8.49
CA THR A 220 -2.04 22.27 -7.96
C THR A 220 -1.81 22.63 -6.49
N VAL A 221 -2.00 23.90 -6.12
CA VAL A 221 -1.75 24.38 -4.74
C VAL A 221 -2.69 23.68 -3.75
N ALA A 222 -3.98 23.60 -4.05
CA ALA A 222 -4.97 22.94 -3.23
C ALA A 222 -4.70 21.43 -3.10
N ALA A 223 -4.25 20.77 -4.18
CA ALA A 223 -3.89 19.35 -4.15
C ALA A 223 -2.69 19.08 -3.21
N ILE A 224 -1.65 19.93 -3.26
CA ILE A 224 -0.49 19.84 -2.35
C ILE A 224 -0.97 19.90 -0.91
N PHE A 225 -1.71 20.94 -0.53
CA PHE A 225 -2.09 21.12 0.87
C PHE A 225 -3.14 20.11 1.35
N LYS A 226 -4.00 19.61 0.47
CA LYS A 226 -4.84 18.45 0.77
C LYS A 226 -3.99 17.23 1.14
N LEU A 227 -2.98 16.91 0.33
CA LEU A 227 -2.05 15.80 0.57
C LEU A 227 -1.29 15.98 1.89
N MET A 228 -0.68 17.16 2.10
CA MET A 228 0.07 17.45 3.31
C MET A 228 -0.79 17.31 4.57
N LYS A 229 -2.02 17.86 4.54
CA LYS A 229 -2.97 17.77 5.66
C LYS A 229 -3.31 16.32 5.97
N ALA A 230 -3.64 15.52 4.96
CA ALA A 230 -3.96 14.10 5.15
C ALA A 230 -2.78 13.33 5.75
N THR A 231 -1.57 13.57 5.25
CA THR A 231 -0.36 12.91 5.76
C THR A 231 -0.03 13.29 7.19
N LEU A 232 -0.07 14.58 7.55
CA LEU A 232 0.12 15.03 8.93
C LEU A 232 -0.91 14.38 9.85
N LEU A 233 -2.20 14.45 9.52
CA LEU A 233 -3.26 13.87 10.35
C LEU A 233 -3.14 12.34 10.47
N GLY A 234 -2.65 11.66 9.43
CA GLY A 234 -2.38 10.21 9.46
C GLY A 234 -1.22 9.86 10.38
N MET A 235 -0.09 10.57 10.27
CA MET A 235 1.10 10.34 11.10
C MET A 235 0.81 10.62 12.59
N TYR A 236 -0.14 11.51 12.84
CA TYR A 236 -0.44 12.10 14.14
C TYR A 236 -1.88 11.79 14.57
N ALA A 237 -2.35 10.58 14.26
CA ALA A 237 -3.67 10.13 14.66
C ALA A 237 -3.81 10.01 16.19
N ASP A 238 -2.70 9.72 16.89
CA ASP A 238 -2.57 9.53 18.33
C ASP A 238 -1.90 10.77 18.97
N PRO A 239 -2.63 11.54 19.80
CA PRO A 239 -2.09 12.75 20.40
C PRO A 239 -0.89 12.55 21.31
N ASP A 240 -0.79 11.41 21.99
CA ASP A 240 0.33 11.18 22.91
C ASP A 240 1.63 10.95 22.13
N ARG A 241 1.54 10.35 20.94
CA ARG A 241 2.68 10.26 20.01
C ARG A 241 3.12 11.63 19.49
N ILE A 242 2.20 12.56 19.30
CA ILE A 242 2.52 13.93 18.87
C ILE A 242 3.31 14.63 19.96
N ILE A 243 2.80 14.59 21.19
CA ILE A 243 3.44 15.22 22.35
C ILE A 243 4.84 14.63 22.54
N ALA A 244 4.97 13.30 22.49
CA ALA A 244 6.26 12.63 22.56
C ALA A 244 7.21 13.08 21.43
N ALA A 245 6.77 13.01 20.17
CA ALA A 245 7.60 13.39 19.02
C ALA A 245 7.99 14.88 18.98
N ALA A 246 7.12 15.76 19.48
CA ALA A 246 7.40 17.18 19.62
C ALA A 246 8.42 17.44 20.73
N ASN A 247 8.29 16.77 21.88
CA ASN A 247 9.25 16.85 22.98
C ASN A 247 10.60 16.19 22.65
N ASP A 248 10.62 15.13 21.85
CA ASP A 248 11.86 14.51 21.38
C ASP A 248 12.62 15.45 20.43
N ALA A 249 11.90 16.10 19.50
CA ALA A 249 12.49 17.12 18.65
C ALA A 249 13.00 18.33 19.48
N ARG A 250 12.30 18.68 20.56
CA ARG A 250 12.71 19.72 21.53
C ARG A 250 14.01 19.40 22.25
N LEU A 251 14.36 18.13 22.52
CA LEU A 251 15.66 17.79 23.14
C LEU A 251 16.87 18.26 22.31
N SER A 252 16.64 18.75 21.09
CA SER A 252 17.63 19.42 20.23
C SER A 252 17.66 20.96 20.35
N GLY A 253 16.89 21.60 21.25
CA GLY A 253 16.78 23.07 21.40
C GLY A 253 16.04 23.60 22.66
N ALA A 254 15.92 24.92 22.80
CA ALA A 254 15.42 25.63 24.00
C ALA A 254 13.91 25.97 23.98
N ALA A 255 13.05 25.04 23.55
CA ALA A 255 11.60 25.27 23.52
C ALA A 255 10.88 24.71 24.77
N THR A 256 9.70 25.28 25.06
CA THR A 256 8.78 24.88 26.14
C THR A 256 8.37 23.41 26.00
N GLU A 257 8.37 22.67 27.10
CA GLU A 257 7.86 21.29 27.13
C GLU A 257 6.33 21.28 26.94
N ILE A 258 5.87 20.41 26.05
CA ILE A 258 4.44 20.26 25.75
C ILE A 258 3.89 19.11 26.60
N SER A 259 2.74 19.32 27.24
CA SER A 259 2.01 18.26 27.95
C SER A 259 0.54 18.27 27.54
N ARG A 260 -0.14 17.13 27.74
CA ARG A 260 -1.57 17.01 27.47
C ARG A 260 -2.35 18.04 28.31
N GLU A 261 -2.05 18.16 29.59
CA GLU A 261 -2.72 19.07 30.51
C GLU A 261 -2.48 20.55 30.17
N GLY A 262 -1.30 20.90 29.66
CA GLY A 262 -1.02 22.27 29.22
C GLY A 262 -1.78 22.62 27.94
N LEU A 263 -1.83 21.71 26.97
CA LEU A 263 -2.61 21.90 25.74
C LEU A 263 -4.12 21.96 26.00
N VAL A 264 -4.67 21.09 26.86
CA VAL A 264 -6.10 21.11 27.27
C VAL A 264 -6.45 22.42 27.99
N ARG A 265 -5.59 22.90 28.89
CA ARG A 265 -5.79 24.19 29.58
C ARG A 265 -5.60 25.40 28.67
N GLY A 266 -5.16 25.20 27.44
CA GLY A 266 -4.95 26.26 26.48
C GLY A 266 -3.72 27.10 26.74
N ASP A 267 -2.67 26.52 27.34
CA ASP A 267 -1.40 27.20 27.58
C ASP A 267 -0.82 27.77 26.25
N ALA A 268 -0.61 29.08 26.21
CA ALA A 268 -0.21 29.78 25.00
C ALA A 268 1.20 29.41 24.54
N GLU A 269 2.13 29.17 25.48
CA GLU A 269 3.51 28.81 25.15
C GLU A 269 3.58 27.37 24.63
N GLN A 270 2.82 26.44 25.21
CA GLN A 270 2.77 25.06 24.71
C GLN A 270 2.06 24.95 23.35
N LYS A 271 0.99 25.72 23.14
CA LYS A 271 0.33 25.80 21.82
C LYS A 271 1.27 26.35 20.75
N LYS A 272 2.02 27.40 21.08
CA LYS A 272 3.02 27.98 20.18
C LYS A 272 4.16 26.99 19.88
N ALA A 273 4.61 26.24 20.88
CA ALA A 273 5.61 25.19 20.68
C ALA A 273 5.11 24.08 19.74
N LEU A 274 3.86 23.64 19.91
CA LEU A 274 3.23 22.66 19.02
C LEU A 274 3.06 23.21 17.60
N ASP A 275 2.65 24.47 17.45
CA ASP A 275 2.50 25.15 16.16
C ASP A 275 3.83 25.22 15.39
N LEU A 276 4.91 25.65 16.04
CA LEU A 276 6.25 25.67 15.44
C LEU A 276 6.74 24.28 15.01
N TRP A 277 6.47 23.26 15.82
CA TRP A 277 6.83 21.88 15.47
C TRP A 277 6.02 21.38 14.26
N LEU A 278 4.73 21.65 14.21
CA LEU A 278 3.88 21.31 13.07
C LEU A 278 4.35 22.04 11.79
N GLU A 279 4.84 23.28 11.92
CA GLU A 279 5.36 24.07 10.80
C GLU A 279 6.59 23.39 10.19
N ASP A 280 7.54 22.97 11.03
CA ASP A 280 8.73 22.21 10.61
C ASP A 280 8.35 20.88 9.93
N ARG A 281 7.33 20.19 10.45
CA ARG A 281 6.82 18.95 9.84
C ARG A 281 6.18 19.20 8.48
N LEU A 282 5.36 20.23 8.33
CA LEU A 282 4.77 20.60 7.05
C LEU A 282 5.85 20.97 6.02
N LEU A 283 6.88 21.73 6.43
CA LEU A 283 8.03 22.05 5.59
C LEU A 283 8.83 20.81 5.19
N SER A 284 8.99 19.85 6.10
CA SER A 284 9.66 18.58 5.83
C SER A 284 8.90 17.75 4.79
N LEU A 285 7.56 17.70 4.87
CA LEU A 285 6.74 17.03 3.86
C LEU A 285 6.80 17.73 2.50
N LEU A 286 6.84 19.07 2.47
CA LEU A 286 7.02 19.83 1.23
C LEU A 286 8.38 19.53 0.58
N LYS A 287 9.45 19.45 1.38
CA LYS A 287 10.79 19.04 0.90
C LYS A 287 10.78 17.61 0.36
N LEU A 288 10.09 16.69 1.04
CA LEU A 288 9.93 15.32 0.57
C LEU A 288 9.21 15.29 -0.79
N LEU A 289 8.09 16.02 -0.92
CA LEU A 289 7.37 16.13 -2.19
C LEU A 289 8.23 16.76 -3.30
N GLN A 290 9.05 17.75 -2.98
CA GLN A 290 10.01 18.34 -3.91
C GLN A 290 11.05 17.32 -4.40
N GLY A 291 11.45 16.37 -3.56
CA GLY A 291 12.36 15.27 -3.92
C GLY A 291 11.84 14.38 -5.05
N TYR A 292 10.53 14.32 -5.25
CA TYR A 292 9.90 13.57 -6.35
C TYR A 292 9.84 14.33 -7.67
N ASP A 293 10.23 15.61 -7.70
CA ASP A 293 10.14 16.48 -8.89
C ASP A 293 8.73 16.56 -9.51
N ILE A 294 7.69 16.39 -8.69
CA ILE A 294 6.27 16.41 -9.14
C ILE A 294 5.79 17.85 -9.32
N VAL A 295 6.22 18.75 -8.44
CA VAL A 295 5.77 20.14 -8.39
C VAL A 295 6.95 21.06 -8.61
N ASN A 296 6.91 21.82 -9.70
CA ASN A 296 7.85 22.90 -9.91
C ASN A 296 7.40 24.16 -9.16
N PHE A 297 7.78 24.27 -7.89
CA PHE A 297 7.46 25.43 -7.05
C PHE A 297 8.00 26.76 -7.61
N ASN A 298 9.07 26.72 -8.42
CA ASN A 298 9.65 27.91 -9.06
C ASN A 298 8.81 28.42 -10.23
N ALA A 299 7.91 27.60 -10.77
CA ALA A 299 7.03 27.97 -11.88
C ALA A 299 5.71 28.61 -11.42
N PHE A 300 5.48 28.76 -10.10
CA PHE A 300 4.24 29.34 -9.59
C PHE A 300 4.12 30.82 -9.95
N SER A 301 2.97 31.18 -10.51
CA SER A 301 2.55 32.57 -10.70
C SER A 301 2.43 33.31 -9.36
N GLU A 302 2.41 34.65 -9.39
CA GLU A 302 2.16 35.44 -8.18
C GLU A 302 0.84 35.07 -7.48
N SER A 303 -0.18 34.69 -8.27
CA SER A 303 -1.47 34.27 -7.73
C SER A 303 -1.37 32.96 -6.97
N GLU A 304 -0.66 31.97 -7.52
CA GLU A 304 -0.41 30.68 -6.87
C GLU A 304 0.50 30.83 -5.66
N GLN A 305 1.49 31.74 -5.68
CA GLN A 305 2.31 32.03 -4.51
C GLN A 305 1.50 32.63 -3.36
N ARG A 306 0.53 33.52 -3.66
CA ARG A 306 -0.40 34.05 -2.65
C ARG A 306 -1.32 32.96 -2.12
N GLU A 307 -1.87 32.13 -3.01
CA GLU A 307 -2.70 30.97 -2.62
C GLU A 307 -1.90 29.99 -1.76
N PHE A 308 -0.64 29.72 -2.11
CA PHE A 308 0.24 28.82 -1.39
C PHE A 308 0.46 29.28 0.04
N LYS A 309 0.81 30.56 0.25
CA LYS A 309 0.95 31.14 1.59
C LYS A 309 -0.36 31.04 2.39
N THR A 310 -1.49 31.34 1.75
CA THR A 310 -2.81 31.25 2.38
C THR A 310 -3.13 29.82 2.82
N MET A 311 -2.91 28.85 1.93
CA MET A 311 -3.18 27.43 2.16
C MET A 311 -2.22 26.79 3.16
N PHE A 312 -0.98 27.29 3.25
CA PHE A 312 -0.03 26.90 4.28
C PHE A 312 -0.55 27.24 5.67
N THR A 313 -0.88 28.52 5.91
CA THR A 313 -1.42 28.98 7.20
C THR A 313 -2.73 28.28 7.54
N ARG A 314 -3.60 28.08 6.54
CA ARG A 314 -4.88 27.38 6.74
C ARG A 314 -4.68 25.92 7.13
N THR A 315 -3.79 25.20 6.44
CA THR A 315 -3.49 23.79 6.74
C THR A 315 -2.94 23.64 8.15
N MET A 316 -2.00 24.50 8.55
CA MET A 316 -1.45 24.56 9.91
C MET A 316 -2.55 24.73 10.96
N THR A 317 -3.40 25.74 10.77
CA THR A 317 -4.54 26.04 11.66
C THR A 317 -5.48 24.84 11.80
N ASP A 318 -5.87 24.24 10.67
CA ASP A 318 -6.77 23.10 10.63
C ASP A 318 -6.20 21.87 11.34
N VAL A 319 -4.91 21.58 11.13
CA VAL A 319 -4.22 20.44 11.77
C VAL A 319 -4.08 20.66 13.26
N LEU A 320 -3.65 21.86 13.69
CA LEU A 320 -3.53 22.22 15.11
C LEU A 320 -4.88 22.11 15.84
N ASN A 321 -5.96 22.61 15.23
CA ASN A 321 -7.30 22.49 15.78
C ASN A 321 -7.71 21.01 15.92
N LYS A 322 -7.51 20.20 14.89
CA LYS A 322 -7.87 18.77 14.92
C LYS A 322 -7.09 17.99 15.98
N ILE A 323 -5.81 18.31 16.17
CA ILE A 323 -4.98 17.70 17.21
C ILE A 323 -5.48 18.13 18.60
N THR A 324 -5.75 19.42 18.79
CA THR A 324 -6.23 19.95 20.07
C THR A 324 -7.60 19.39 20.46
N GLU A 325 -8.50 19.21 19.48
CA GLU A 325 -9.78 18.50 19.67
C GLU A 325 -9.54 17.09 20.20
N LYS A 326 -8.70 16.29 19.53
CA LYS A 326 -8.38 14.92 19.96
C LYS A 326 -7.69 14.82 21.32
N ILE A 327 -6.90 15.82 21.69
CA ILE A 327 -6.25 15.91 22.99
C ILE A 327 -7.26 16.10 24.13
N SER A 328 -8.39 16.73 23.81
CA SER A 328 -9.46 17.09 24.75
C SER A 328 -10.54 16.00 24.88
N GLU A 329 -10.54 14.99 24.00
CA GLU A 329 -11.36 13.77 24.08
C GLU A 329 -10.80 12.78 25.12
#